data_AF-A0A832WTL0-F1
#
_entry.id   AF-A0A832WTL0-F1
#
_cell.length_a   1.000
_cell.length_b   1.000
_cell.length_c   1.000
_cell.angle_alpha   90.00
_cell.angle_beta   90.00
_cell.angle_gamma   90.00
#
_symmetry.space_group_name_H-M   'P 1'
#
loop_
_entity.id
_entity.type
_entity.pdbx_description
1 polymer ?
#
loop_
_entity_poly.entity_id
_entity_poly.type
_entity_poly.pdbx_seq_one_letter_code
_entity_poly.pdbx_strand_id
1 'polypeptide(L)'
;MEKDIYKVGEDYVEARVIESLSDLLLSLTLWKEGYTRNSAGKAFNAVKALMSALVVTNEDKLLALAKDDKEREWIKKKAHIVPTHSMYALAQMLKDVGIDIVNLVRVALDLHDYQYNGFEPDFSNYSRKEDVLRDLITVMEETKKVINTYFPKYEVKEISEKIDELLKEINDNRGVNTL
;
A
#
# COMPACT_ATOMS: atom_id res chain seq x y z
N MET A 1 -33.77 -12.37 0.48
CA MET A 1 -32.43 -12.93 0.68
C MET A 1 -31.45 -11.87 0.18
N GLU A 2 -30.94 -11.03 1.08
CA GLU A 2 -29.78 -10.20 0.73
C GLU A 2 -28.70 -11.16 0.27
N LYS A 3 -28.21 -10.99 -0.97
CA LYS A 3 -26.95 -11.63 -1.35
C LYS A 3 -25.93 -11.14 -0.34
N ASP A 4 -25.18 -12.07 0.24
CA ASP A 4 -24.03 -11.73 1.07
C ASP A 4 -22.97 -11.10 0.15
N ILE A 5 -23.13 -9.81 -0.15
CA ILE A 5 -22.31 -9.01 -1.06
C ILE A 5 -20.87 -8.85 -0.54
N TYR A 6 -20.59 -9.36 0.66
CA TYR A 6 -19.34 -9.26 1.37
C TYR A 6 -18.51 -10.54 1.30
N LYS A 7 -19.04 -11.66 0.79
CA LYS A 7 -18.21 -12.85 0.62
C LYS A 7 -17.33 -12.72 -0.64
N VAL A 8 -16.15 -12.16 -0.46
CA VAL A 8 -15.12 -12.08 -1.49
C VAL A 8 -14.23 -13.33 -1.46
N GLY A 9 -13.92 -13.86 -2.64
CA GLY A 9 -13.13 -15.08 -2.81
C GLY A 9 -11.68 -14.81 -3.21
N GLU A 10 -10.99 -15.86 -3.65
CA GLU A 10 -9.60 -15.77 -4.12
C GLU A 10 -9.42 -14.77 -5.27
N ASP A 11 -10.37 -14.69 -6.21
CA ASP A 11 -10.33 -13.77 -7.35
C ASP A 11 -10.24 -12.29 -6.91
N TYR A 12 -10.88 -11.93 -5.80
CA TYR A 12 -10.78 -10.57 -5.25
C TYR A 12 -9.38 -10.32 -4.69
N VAL A 13 -8.82 -11.29 -3.97
CA VAL A 13 -7.47 -11.18 -3.40
C VAL A 13 -6.44 -11.06 -4.53
N GLU A 14 -6.56 -11.90 -5.57
CA GLU A 14 -5.74 -11.83 -6.78
C GLU A 14 -5.84 -10.44 -7.43
N ALA A 15 -7.05 -9.95 -7.69
CA ALA A 15 -7.25 -8.64 -8.31
C ALA A 15 -6.60 -7.50 -7.50
N ARG A 16 -6.70 -7.52 -6.16
CA ARG A 16 -6.08 -6.50 -5.29
C ARG A 16 -4.55 -6.60 -5.27
N VAL A 17 -3.97 -7.79 -5.36
CA VAL A 17 -2.51 -7.95 -5.48
C VAL A 17 -2.01 -7.44 -6.82
N ILE A 18 -2.70 -7.78 -7.92
CA ILE A 18 -2.37 -7.27 -9.27
C ILE A 18 -2.51 -5.74 -9.32
N GLU A 19 -3.56 -5.18 -8.73
CA GLU A 19 -3.75 -3.73 -8.64
C GLU A 19 -2.62 -3.07 -7.84
N SER A 20 -2.21 -3.69 -6.73
CA SER A 20 -1.07 -3.19 -5.95
C SER A 20 0.20 -3.11 -6.79
N LEU A 21 0.58 -4.20 -7.47
CA LEU A 21 1.75 -4.21 -8.37
C LEU A 21 1.63 -3.19 -9.50
N SER A 22 0.45 -3.10 -10.12
CA SER A 22 0.20 -2.15 -11.23
C SER A 22 0.34 -0.70 -10.78
N ASP A 23 -0.14 -0.37 -9.59
CA ASP A 23 -0.03 0.98 -9.02
C ASP A 23 1.42 1.30 -8.60
N LEU A 24 2.22 0.32 -8.13
CA LEU A 24 3.66 0.51 -7.91
C LEU A 24 4.37 0.86 -9.23
N LEU A 25 4.15 0.09 -10.29
CA LEU A 25 4.74 0.34 -11.61
C LEU A 25 4.37 1.73 -12.14
N LEU A 26 3.08 2.10 -12.03
CA LEU A 26 2.61 3.40 -12.47
C LEU A 26 3.17 4.54 -11.62
N SER A 27 3.32 4.33 -10.31
CA SER A 27 3.96 5.28 -9.41
C SER A 27 5.40 5.61 -9.84
N LEU A 28 6.21 4.59 -10.13
CA LEU A 28 7.60 4.78 -10.60
C LEU A 28 7.66 5.45 -11.97
N THR A 29 6.76 5.06 -12.87
CA THR A 29 6.63 5.70 -14.19
C THR A 29 6.33 7.19 -14.04
N LEU A 30 5.33 7.55 -13.23
CA LEU A 30 4.98 8.94 -12.96
C LEU A 30 6.13 9.72 -12.30
N TRP A 31 6.90 9.08 -11.43
CA TRP A 31 8.06 9.71 -10.79
C TRP A 31 9.11 10.10 -11.84
N LYS A 32 9.43 9.18 -12.75
CA LYS A 32 10.40 9.36 -13.82
C LYS A 32 9.99 10.49 -14.77
N GLU A 33 8.70 10.59 -15.06
CA GLU A 33 8.13 11.68 -15.87
C GLU A 33 7.97 13.01 -15.09
N GLY A 34 8.38 13.08 -13.82
CA GLY A 34 8.36 14.30 -13.01
C GLY A 34 7.04 14.61 -12.30
N TYR A 35 6.02 13.75 -12.41
CA TYR A 35 4.73 13.90 -11.75
C TYR A 35 4.76 13.36 -10.31
N THR A 36 5.57 13.99 -9.45
CA THR A 36 5.88 13.49 -8.09
C THR A 36 4.64 13.32 -7.20
N ARG A 37 3.68 14.25 -7.24
CA ARG A 37 2.45 14.17 -6.43
C ARG A 37 1.54 13.03 -6.88
N ASN A 38 1.37 12.85 -8.19
CA ASN A 38 0.60 11.74 -8.75
C ASN A 38 1.27 10.39 -8.47
N SER A 39 2.60 10.35 -8.53
CA SER A 39 3.42 9.20 -8.17
C SER A 39 3.19 8.78 -6.71
N ALA A 40 3.21 9.73 -5.77
CA ALA A 40 2.91 9.47 -4.36
C ALA A 40 1.49 8.92 -4.15
N GLY A 41 0.50 9.46 -4.87
CA GLY A 41 -0.86 8.95 -4.82
C GLY A 41 -1.00 7.51 -5.32
N LYS A 42 -0.20 7.12 -6.31
CA LYS A 42 -0.17 5.74 -6.80
C LYS A 42 0.54 4.80 -5.83
N ALA A 43 1.64 5.24 -5.20
CA ALA A 43 2.28 4.48 -4.13
C ALA A 43 1.30 4.23 -2.95
N PHE A 44 0.54 5.25 -2.55
CA PHE A 44 -0.50 5.12 -1.53
C PHE A 44 -1.58 4.10 -1.93
N ASN A 45 -2.11 4.19 -3.16
CA ASN A 45 -3.13 3.26 -3.63
C ASN A 45 -2.63 1.81 -3.67
N ALA A 46 -1.36 1.59 -4.03
CA ALA A 46 -0.77 0.27 -4.01
C ALA A 46 -0.80 -0.36 -2.60
N VAL A 47 -0.44 0.41 -1.57
CA VAL A 47 -0.52 -0.05 -0.16
C VAL A 47 -1.96 -0.30 0.26
N LYS A 48 -2.89 0.56 -0.14
CA LYS A 48 -4.32 0.38 0.13
C LYS A 48 -4.86 -0.90 -0.52
N ALA A 49 -4.39 -1.25 -1.72
CA ALA A 49 -4.72 -2.49 -2.40
C ALA A 49 -4.16 -3.73 -1.70
N LEU A 50 -2.89 -3.67 -1.31
CA LEU A 50 -2.26 -4.71 -0.51
C LEU A 50 -3.00 -4.94 0.82
N MET A 51 -3.39 -3.86 1.52
CA MET A 51 -4.14 -3.96 2.76
C MET A 51 -5.49 -4.67 2.56
N SER A 52 -6.22 -4.37 1.48
CA SER A 52 -7.47 -5.08 1.18
C SER A 52 -7.25 -6.59 1.05
N ALA A 53 -6.19 -7.00 0.33
CA ALA A 53 -5.84 -8.41 0.19
C ALA A 53 -5.50 -9.07 1.54
N LEU A 54 -4.71 -8.39 2.38
CA LEU A 54 -4.33 -8.87 3.71
C LEU A 54 -5.52 -9.00 4.66
N VAL A 55 -6.40 -8.00 4.71
CA VAL A 55 -7.55 -8.00 5.62
C VAL A 55 -8.54 -9.08 5.23
N VAL A 56 -8.87 -9.23 3.95
CA VAL A 56 -9.76 -10.30 3.47
C VAL A 56 -9.18 -11.68 3.77
N THR A 57 -7.90 -11.91 3.47
CA THR A 57 -7.26 -13.21 3.67
C THR A 57 -7.14 -13.60 5.15
N ASN A 58 -7.16 -12.61 6.05
CA ASN A 58 -7.03 -12.82 7.50
C ASN A 58 -8.32 -12.45 8.26
N GLU A 59 -9.47 -12.33 7.58
CA GLU A 59 -10.71 -11.84 8.17
C GLU A 59 -11.11 -12.64 9.42
N ASP A 60 -11.06 -13.97 9.36
CA ASP A 60 -11.39 -14.83 10.50
C ASP A 60 -10.50 -14.56 11.72
N LYS A 61 -9.19 -14.33 11.52
CA LYS A 61 -8.26 -14.00 12.60
C LYS A 61 -8.55 -12.62 13.18
N LEU A 62 -8.86 -11.65 12.33
CA LEU A 62 -9.20 -10.29 12.75
C LEU A 62 -10.52 -10.28 13.53
N LEU A 63 -11.53 -11.02 13.08
CA LEU A 63 -12.81 -11.19 13.77
C LEU A 63 -12.66 -11.88 15.13
N ALA A 64 -11.66 -12.75 15.29
CA ALA A 64 -11.34 -13.37 16.57
C ALA A 64 -10.72 -12.39 17.59
N LEU A 65 -10.09 -11.29 17.12
CA LEU A 65 -9.57 -10.23 18.00
C LEU A 65 -10.65 -9.24 18.47
N ALA A 66 -11.82 -9.23 17.82
CA ALA A 66 -12.87 -8.27 18.13
C ALA A 66 -13.39 -8.42 19.56
N LYS A 67 -13.43 -7.30 20.29
CA LYS A 67 -13.82 -7.21 21.70
C LYS A 67 -15.34 -7.27 21.89
N ASP A 68 -16.09 -6.81 20.90
CA ASP A 68 -17.54 -6.76 20.91
C ASP A 68 -18.13 -6.88 19.50
N ASP A 69 -19.46 -6.98 19.41
CA ASP A 69 -20.17 -7.10 18.15
C ASP A 69 -20.03 -5.84 17.27
N LYS A 70 -19.78 -4.67 17.86
CA LYS A 70 -19.59 -3.42 17.13
C LYS A 70 -18.25 -3.43 16.38
N GLU A 71 -17.20 -3.92 17.00
CA GLU A 71 -15.89 -4.11 16.38
C GLU A 71 -15.94 -5.21 15.32
N ARG A 72 -16.66 -6.31 15.55
CA ARG A 72 -16.93 -7.34 14.52
C ARG A 72 -17.57 -6.75 13.27
N GLU A 73 -18.64 -5.98 13.43
CA GLU A 73 -19.32 -5.32 12.31
C GLU A 73 -18.46 -4.24 11.64
N TRP A 74 -17.60 -3.57 12.41
CA TRP A 74 -16.61 -2.64 11.85
C TRP A 74 -15.61 -3.38 10.95
N ILE A 75 -15.05 -4.52 11.39
CA ILE A 75 -14.10 -5.32 10.61
C ILE A 75 -14.74 -5.78 9.29
N LYS A 76 -15.93 -6.41 9.36
CA LYS A 76 -16.65 -6.89 8.15
C LYS A 76 -16.87 -5.79 7.12
N LYS A 77 -17.32 -4.61 7.56
CA LYS A 77 -17.55 -3.46 6.65
C LYS A 77 -16.27 -2.95 6.00
N LYS A 78 -15.14 -3.10 6.66
CA LYS A 78 -13.86 -2.52 6.25
C LYS A 78 -13.00 -3.50 5.45
N ALA A 79 -13.29 -4.80 5.55
CA ALA A 79 -12.52 -5.86 4.92
C ALA A 79 -12.31 -5.64 3.42
N HIS A 80 -13.33 -5.14 2.70
CA HIS A 80 -13.27 -5.02 1.24
C HIS A 80 -12.87 -3.63 0.72
N ILE A 81 -12.96 -2.57 1.51
CA ILE A 81 -12.81 -1.19 1.00
C ILE A 81 -11.59 -0.48 1.60
N VAL A 82 -11.09 -0.96 2.76
CA VAL A 82 -10.00 -0.35 3.56
C VAL A 82 -9.99 1.18 3.45
N PRO A 83 -10.95 1.88 4.07
CA PRO A 83 -11.00 3.34 4.06
C PRO A 83 -9.73 3.95 4.64
N THR A 84 -9.26 5.09 4.09
CA THR A 84 -8.00 5.74 4.49
C THR A 84 -7.93 5.96 6.01
N HIS A 85 -8.98 6.52 6.62
CA HIS A 85 -9.05 6.76 8.07
C HIS A 85 -9.00 5.47 8.93
N SER A 86 -9.20 4.29 8.33
CA SER A 86 -9.16 3.00 9.01
C SER A 86 -7.84 2.25 8.81
N MET A 87 -6.96 2.71 7.89
CA MET A 87 -5.72 2.00 7.56
C MET A 87 -4.83 1.78 8.78
N TYR A 88 -4.60 2.83 9.59
CA TYR A 88 -3.75 2.68 10.77
C TYR A 88 -4.30 1.66 11.77
N ALA A 89 -5.60 1.69 12.06
CA ALA A 89 -6.25 0.74 12.97
C ALA A 89 -6.16 -0.69 12.43
N LEU A 90 -6.43 -0.91 11.14
CA LEU A 90 -6.32 -2.21 10.50
C LEU A 90 -4.87 -2.73 10.50
N ALA A 91 -3.87 -1.85 10.31
CA ALA A 91 -2.46 -2.23 10.39
C ALA A 91 -2.06 -2.72 11.79
N GLN A 92 -2.61 -2.11 12.85
CA GLN A 92 -2.41 -2.59 14.24
C GLN A 92 -3.04 -3.97 14.44
N MET A 93 -4.26 -4.18 13.96
CA MET A 93 -4.90 -5.50 14.07
C MET A 93 -4.16 -6.58 13.25
N LEU A 94 -3.65 -6.22 12.07
CA LEU A 94 -2.80 -7.11 11.27
C LEU A 94 -1.51 -7.48 12.04
N LYS A 95 -0.91 -6.51 12.73
CA LYS A 95 0.25 -6.77 13.59
C LYS A 95 -0.08 -7.73 14.73
N ASP A 96 -1.25 -7.59 15.35
CA ASP A 96 -1.70 -8.49 16.43
C ASP A 96 -1.90 -9.94 15.96
N VAL A 97 -2.14 -10.15 14.65
CA VAL A 97 -2.18 -11.50 14.03
C VAL A 97 -0.87 -11.91 13.34
N GLY A 98 0.23 -11.17 13.59
CA GLY A 98 1.58 -11.51 13.13
C GLY A 98 2.04 -10.86 11.82
N ILE A 99 1.27 -9.90 11.29
CA ILE A 99 1.55 -9.21 10.01
C ILE A 99 1.87 -7.74 10.29
N ASP A 100 3.14 -7.43 10.57
CA ASP A 100 3.54 -6.05 10.89
C ASP A 100 3.79 -5.22 9.61
N ILE A 101 2.80 -4.41 9.23
CA ILE A 101 2.88 -3.42 8.15
C ILE A 101 2.66 -1.99 8.66
N VAL A 102 2.76 -1.76 9.99
CA VAL A 102 2.41 -0.47 10.60
C VAL A 102 3.26 0.66 10.04
N ASN A 103 4.56 0.45 9.87
CA ASN A 103 5.45 1.46 9.31
C ASN A 103 5.13 1.75 7.83
N LEU A 104 4.92 0.70 7.02
CA LEU A 104 4.53 0.83 5.61
C LEU A 104 3.26 1.70 5.46
N VAL A 105 2.27 1.46 6.32
CA VAL A 105 1.01 2.22 6.32
C VAL A 105 1.22 3.68 6.72
N ARG A 106 2.09 3.97 7.69
CA ARG A 106 2.40 5.36 8.06
C ARG A 106 3.06 6.11 6.91
N VAL A 107 4.08 5.54 6.30
CA VAL A 107 4.76 6.15 5.15
C VAL A 107 3.80 6.35 3.97
N ALA A 108 2.90 5.40 3.73
CA ALA A 108 1.88 5.56 2.70
C ALA A 108 0.91 6.71 3.00
N LEU A 109 0.53 6.92 4.26
CA LEU A 109 -0.30 8.06 4.68
C LEU A 109 0.44 9.39 4.53
N ASP A 110 1.74 9.44 4.84
CA ASP A 110 2.56 10.63 4.60
C ASP A 110 2.59 10.99 3.11
N LEU A 111 2.80 10.00 2.23
CA LEU A 111 2.72 10.17 0.77
C LEU A 111 1.33 10.59 0.28
N HIS A 112 0.27 10.15 0.95
CA HIS A 112 -1.10 10.58 0.67
C HIS A 112 -1.30 12.06 0.98
N ASP A 113 -0.80 12.55 2.12
CA ASP A 113 -0.86 13.96 2.47
C ASP A 113 -0.05 14.80 1.47
N TYR A 114 1.15 14.34 1.08
CA TYR A 114 1.97 14.96 0.04
C TYR A 114 1.24 15.08 -1.30
N GLN A 115 0.48 14.05 -1.71
CA GLN A 115 -0.26 14.07 -2.97
C GLN A 115 -1.18 15.31 -3.06
N TYR A 116 -1.83 15.70 -1.96
CA TYR A 116 -2.76 16.84 -1.94
C TYR A 116 -2.09 18.17 -1.60
N ASN A 117 -1.06 18.15 -0.76
CA ASN A 117 -0.52 19.38 -0.17
C ASN A 117 0.86 19.76 -0.74
N GLY A 118 1.53 18.88 -1.47
CA GLY A 118 2.87 19.13 -1.99
C GLY A 118 3.85 19.40 -0.85
N PHE A 119 4.63 20.48 -0.95
CA PHE A 119 5.59 20.87 0.09
C PHE A 119 5.06 21.99 1.01
N GLU A 120 3.73 22.20 1.05
CA GLU A 120 3.13 23.21 1.91
C GLU A 120 3.46 22.89 3.38
N PRO A 121 4.16 23.79 4.10
CA PRO A 121 4.43 23.63 5.52
C PRO A 121 3.15 23.41 6.32
N ASP A 122 3.21 22.67 7.41
CA ASP A 122 2.07 22.29 8.28
C ASP A 122 1.02 21.34 7.66
N PHE A 123 1.00 21.19 6.33
CA PHE A 123 0.07 20.29 5.62
C PHE A 123 0.75 19.06 5.01
N SER A 124 2.08 19.03 4.99
CA SER A 124 2.88 17.92 4.47
C SER A 124 4.08 17.65 5.37
N ASN A 125 4.39 16.38 5.59
CA ASN A 125 5.60 15.96 6.31
C ASN A 125 6.87 16.15 5.44
N TYR A 126 6.72 16.50 4.16
CA TYR A 126 7.84 16.70 3.25
C TYR A 126 8.11 18.17 2.98
N SER A 127 9.39 18.53 3.04
CA SER A 127 9.90 19.84 2.61
C SER A 127 10.81 19.75 1.38
N ARG A 128 11.17 18.54 0.95
CA ARG A 128 12.13 18.29 -0.15
C ARG A 128 11.76 17.07 -0.96
N LYS A 129 12.08 17.09 -2.26
CA LYS A 129 11.78 16.00 -3.21
C LYS A 129 12.54 14.72 -2.86
N GLU A 130 13.75 14.84 -2.32
CA GLU A 130 14.61 13.71 -1.97
C GLU A 130 14.02 12.89 -0.82
N ASP A 131 13.31 13.53 0.10
CA ASP A 131 12.64 12.85 1.22
C ASP A 131 11.41 12.07 0.72
N VAL A 132 10.63 12.67 -0.20
CA VAL A 132 9.52 11.97 -0.87
C VAL A 132 10.03 10.75 -1.62
N LEU A 133 11.15 10.87 -2.34
CA LEU A 133 11.73 9.76 -3.10
C LEU A 133 12.16 8.60 -2.20
N ARG A 134 12.76 8.89 -1.05
CA ARG A 134 13.18 7.86 -0.07
C ARG A 134 11.98 7.06 0.43
N ASP A 135 10.91 7.75 0.76
CA ASP A 135 9.68 7.13 1.25
C ASP A 135 8.94 6.39 0.15
N LEU A 136 8.97 6.90 -1.08
CA LEU A 136 8.45 6.21 -2.25
C LEU A 136 9.17 4.88 -2.47
N ILE A 137 10.51 4.87 -2.46
CA ILE A 137 11.31 3.64 -2.57
C ILE A 137 11.00 2.68 -1.42
N THR A 138 10.90 3.18 -0.18
CA THR A 138 10.53 2.38 0.99
C THR A 138 9.19 1.69 0.80
N VAL A 139 8.19 2.42 0.28
CA VAL A 139 6.88 1.83 -0.05
C VAL A 139 7.00 0.74 -1.11
N MET A 140 7.79 0.96 -2.16
CA MET A 140 7.96 -0.03 -3.24
C MET A 140 8.58 -1.33 -2.72
N GLU A 141 9.69 -1.23 -1.99
CA GLU A 141 10.44 -2.38 -1.49
C GLU A 141 9.64 -3.17 -0.45
N GLU A 142 9.06 -2.51 0.54
CA GLU A 142 8.28 -3.18 1.58
C GLU A 142 6.96 -3.73 1.03
N THR A 143 6.28 -3.05 0.11
CA THR A 143 5.06 -3.59 -0.53
C THR A 143 5.38 -4.87 -1.30
N LYS A 144 6.44 -4.88 -2.12
CA LYS A 144 6.88 -6.09 -2.83
C LYS A 144 7.24 -7.23 -1.88
N LYS A 145 7.99 -6.93 -0.82
CA LYS A 145 8.35 -7.93 0.20
C LYS A 145 7.12 -8.56 0.85
N VAL A 146 6.11 -7.74 1.18
CA VAL A 146 4.84 -8.24 1.75
C VAL A 146 4.08 -9.11 0.73
N ILE A 147 4.00 -8.67 -0.54
CA ILE A 147 3.39 -9.49 -1.62
C ILE A 147 4.10 -10.83 -1.75
N ASN A 148 5.43 -10.85 -1.79
CA ASN A 148 6.20 -12.09 -1.93
C ASN A 148 6.06 -13.02 -0.72
N THR A 149 5.85 -12.45 0.47
CA THR A 149 5.68 -13.21 1.72
C THR A 149 4.30 -13.85 1.81
N TYR A 150 3.23 -13.09 1.51
CA TYR A 150 1.85 -13.52 1.79
C TYR A 150 1.07 -13.93 0.54
N PHE A 151 1.47 -13.47 -0.63
CA PHE A 151 0.77 -13.64 -1.90
C PHE A 151 1.67 -14.07 -3.07
N PRO A 152 2.68 -14.96 -2.89
CA PRO A 152 3.61 -15.30 -3.97
C PRO A 152 2.91 -15.92 -5.19
N LYS A 153 1.76 -16.58 -5.00
CA LYS A 153 0.98 -17.18 -6.09
C LYS A 153 0.30 -16.16 -7.02
N TYR A 154 0.13 -14.92 -6.57
CA TYR A 154 -0.54 -13.85 -7.32
C TYR A 154 0.45 -12.81 -7.87
N GLU A 155 1.75 -13.02 -7.68
CA GLU A 155 2.78 -12.13 -8.22
C GLU A 155 2.79 -12.20 -9.76
N VAL A 156 2.64 -11.05 -10.41
CA VAL A 156 2.78 -10.93 -11.86
C VAL A 156 4.24 -10.60 -12.18
N LYS A 157 5.03 -11.64 -12.50
CA LYS A 157 6.48 -11.53 -12.71
C LYS A 157 6.89 -10.41 -13.67
N GLU A 158 6.21 -10.26 -14.80
CA GLU A 158 6.52 -9.21 -15.77
C GLU A 158 6.37 -7.79 -15.17
N ILE A 159 5.38 -7.58 -14.29
CA ILE A 159 5.21 -6.28 -13.60
C ILE A 159 6.30 -6.12 -12.54
N SER A 160 6.56 -7.17 -11.75
CA SER A 160 7.62 -7.16 -10.73
C SER A 160 9.00 -6.84 -11.29
N GLU A 161 9.35 -7.43 -12.43
CA GLU A 161 10.62 -7.21 -13.15
C GLU A 161 10.73 -5.76 -13.63
N LYS A 162 9.67 -5.20 -14.26
CA LYS A 162 9.65 -3.78 -14.66
C LYS A 162 9.78 -2.82 -13.48
N ILE A 163 9.19 -3.16 -12.34
CA ILE A 163 9.36 -2.39 -11.10
C ILE A 163 10.84 -2.40 -10.67
N ASP A 164 11.49 -3.57 -10.70
CA ASP A 164 12.91 -3.69 -10.32
C ASP A 164 13.83 -2.91 -11.25
N GLU A 165 13.58 -2.97 -12.56
CA GLU A 165 14.31 -2.20 -13.56
C GLU A 165 14.20 -0.69 -13.29
N LEU A 166 12.98 -0.17 -13.10
CA LEU A 166 12.76 1.25 -12.82
C LEU A 166 13.33 1.69 -11.47
N LEU A 167 13.22 0.87 -10.43
CA LEU A 167 13.83 1.16 -9.12
C LEU A 167 15.36 1.26 -9.24
N LYS A 168 15.98 0.35 -9.99
CA LYS A 168 17.41 0.39 -10.26
C LYS A 168 17.80 1.66 -11.01
N GLU A 169 17.10 2.01 -12.10
CA GLU A 169 17.33 3.26 -12.83
C GLU A 169 17.24 4.49 -11.92
N ILE A 170 16.21 4.58 -11.07
CA ILE A 170 16.01 5.70 -10.15
C ILE A 170 17.14 5.78 -9.12
N ASN A 171 17.58 4.64 -8.58
CA ASN A 171 18.68 4.60 -7.61
C ASN A 171 20.03 4.95 -8.24
N ASP A 172 20.31 4.48 -9.45
CA ASP A 172 21.54 4.79 -10.17
C ASP A 172 21.64 6.30 -10.47
N ASN A 173 20.54 6.91 -10.90
CA ASN A 173 20.47 8.36 -11.14
C ASN A 173 20.62 9.21 -9.87
N ARG A 174 20.30 8.64 -8.69
CA ARG A 174 20.50 9.29 -7.40
C ARG A 174 21.98 9.43 -7.05
N GLY A 175 22.80 8.45 -7.44
CA GLY A 175 24.26 8.48 -7.24
C GLY A 175 24.97 9.53 -8.10
N VAL A 176 24.43 9.86 -9.27
CA VAL A 176 25.03 10.81 -10.23
C VAL A 176 24.82 12.26 -9.82
N ASN A 177 23.67 12.61 -9.23
CA ASN A 177 23.36 14.00 -8.81
C ASN A 177 23.93 14.40 -7.43
N THR A 178 24.76 13.54 -6.82
CA THR A 178 25.39 13.81 -5.50
C THR A 178 26.92 13.98 -5.60
N LEU A 179 27.47 13.99 -6.81
CA LEU A 179 28.89 14.25 -7.14
C LEU A 179 29.02 15.58 -7.90
#